data_AF-A0AAF0DFV1-F1
#
_entry.id   AF-A0AAF0DFV1-F1
#
_cell.length_a   1.000
_cell.length_b   1.000
_cell.length_c   1.000
_cell.angle_alpha   90.00
_cell.angle_beta   90.00
_cell.angle_gamma   90.00
#
_symmetry.space_group_name_H-M   'P 1'
#
loop_
_entity.id
_entity.type
_entity.pdbx_description
1 polymer ?
#
loop_
_entity_poly.entity_id
_entity_poly.type
_entity_poly.pdbx_seq_one_letter_code
_entity_poly.pdbx_strand_id
1 'polypeptide(L)'
;MALALRLPRSYDFDVYGKAVKVPLPYNIISSYLPGILAYLDRPGPSHRPLKVDLTPVIAQAQLLRSRTLPRRLYARCIYDLFRELDELQTYPLADPRIMKRLITDPKPTYRNDLLPLLTKFACYHDLLDRHCFHAPRELRDDLSTSILELIPLIARYAPLAVALNFIDLLHHAHFPVGMELLIDHLPRRRWRELLRSRGHIDLALSGRPSERIMAYVMRHQQQLEQPEDLLPPPPPFALPFELDHFAGRRRRHFPHPYDSEDGIEYDPIRRGDRRGWRHGYREMPAIRHIEGV
;
A
#
# COMPACT_ATOMS: atom_id res chain seq x y z
N MET A 1 9.09 -40.83 -8.03
CA MET A 1 8.40 -40.81 -6.72
C MET A 1 8.39 -39.37 -6.23
N ALA A 2 7.21 -38.77 -6.04
CA ALA A 2 7.12 -37.40 -5.53
C ALA A 2 7.33 -37.38 -4.01
N LEU A 3 8.42 -36.77 -3.55
CA LEU A 3 8.55 -36.37 -2.15
C LEU A 3 7.57 -35.24 -1.89
N ALA A 4 6.36 -35.60 -1.44
CA ALA A 4 5.42 -34.65 -0.86
C ALA A 4 6.04 -34.11 0.43
N LEU A 5 6.80 -33.02 0.30
CA LEU A 5 7.28 -32.22 1.42
C LEU A 5 6.07 -31.87 2.29
N ARG A 6 5.96 -32.53 3.45
CA ARG A 6 4.99 -32.19 4.48
C ARG A 6 5.39 -30.83 5.04
N LEU A 7 4.90 -29.77 4.39
CA LEU A 7 5.06 -28.39 4.85
C LEU A 7 4.62 -28.30 6.32
N PRO A 8 5.34 -27.53 7.16
CA PRO A 8 4.95 -27.33 8.55
C PRO A 8 3.51 -26.81 8.62
N ARG A 9 2.74 -27.33 9.59
CA ARG A 9 1.35 -26.88 9.82
C ARG A 9 1.29 -25.44 10.33
N SER A 10 2.34 -24.96 10.98
CA SER A 10 2.47 -23.61 11.53
C SER A 10 3.93 -23.17 11.57
N TYR A 11 4.13 -21.85 11.55
CA TYR A 11 5.42 -21.18 11.72
C TYR A 11 5.42 -20.34 13.00
N ASP A 12 6.56 -20.33 13.70
CA ASP A 12 6.80 -19.48 14.87
C ASP A 12 7.52 -18.21 14.42
N PHE A 13 6.97 -17.03 14.69
CA PHE A 13 7.52 -15.78 14.19
C PHE A 13 8.24 -14.98 15.27
N ASP A 14 9.29 -14.26 14.89
CA ASP A 14 10.02 -13.32 15.73
C ASP A 14 10.14 -11.94 15.07
N VAL A 15 10.06 -10.87 15.87
CA VAL A 15 10.28 -9.49 15.45
C VAL A 15 11.18 -8.79 16.48
N TYR A 16 12.40 -8.45 16.09
CA TYR A 16 13.42 -7.80 16.93
C TYR A 16 13.79 -8.58 18.21
N GLY A 17 13.90 -9.91 18.14
CA GLY A 17 14.18 -10.78 19.28
C GLY A 17 12.97 -11.00 20.20
N LYS A 18 11.75 -10.83 19.67
CA LYS A 18 10.50 -11.06 20.39
C LYS A 18 9.55 -11.94 19.59
N ALA A 19 9.20 -13.09 20.18
CA ALA A 19 8.24 -14.01 19.61
C ALA A 19 6.85 -13.37 19.44
N VAL A 20 6.35 -13.39 18.20
CA VAL A 20 4.97 -13.08 17.85
C VAL A 20 4.16 -14.34 18.11
N LYS A 21 3.40 -14.36 19.22
CA LYS A 21 2.66 -15.53 19.71
C LYS A 21 1.34 -15.79 18.93
N VAL A 22 1.38 -15.68 17.62
CA VAL A 22 0.27 -15.98 16.71
C VAL A 22 0.82 -16.86 15.58
N PRO A 23 0.65 -18.19 15.64
CA PRO A 23 1.15 -19.08 14.60
C PRO A 23 0.28 -18.96 13.35
N LEU A 24 0.88 -18.70 12.19
CA LEU A 24 0.16 -18.73 10.91
C LEU A 24 0.48 -20.03 10.13
N PRO A 25 -0.51 -20.66 9.49
CA PRO A 25 -0.30 -21.80 8.62
C PRO A 25 0.16 -21.35 7.23
N TYR A 26 0.80 -22.27 6.51
CA TYR A 26 1.39 -22.01 5.20
C TYR A 26 0.41 -21.40 4.18
N ASN A 27 -0.85 -21.86 4.14
CA ASN A 27 -1.85 -21.36 3.19
C ASN A 27 -2.12 -19.87 3.40
N ILE A 28 -2.38 -19.42 4.63
CA ILE A 28 -2.62 -18.01 4.97
C ILE A 28 -1.42 -17.14 4.58
N ILE A 29 -0.20 -17.59 4.90
CA ILE A 29 1.03 -16.88 4.53
C ILE A 29 1.14 -16.78 3.00
N SER A 30 0.95 -17.90 2.29
CA SER A 30 1.08 -17.95 0.83
C SER A 30 0.01 -17.12 0.08
N SER A 31 -1.18 -16.98 0.65
CA SER A 31 -2.28 -16.22 0.04
C SER A 31 -2.21 -14.73 0.37
N TYR A 32 -1.85 -14.35 1.60
CA TYR A 32 -1.98 -12.97 2.08
C TYR A 32 -0.66 -12.24 2.35
N LEU A 33 0.42 -12.96 2.64
CA LEU A 33 1.74 -12.40 3.00
C LEU A 33 2.91 -13.14 2.30
N PRO A 34 2.87 -13.38 0.97
CA PRO A 34 3.83 -14.26 0.29
C PRO A 34 5.28 -13.76 0.35
N GLY A 35 5.52 -12.47 0.61
CA GLY A 35 6.87 -11.92 0.81
C GLY A 35 7.61 -12.55 2.00
N ILE A 36 6.89 -13.08 3.00
CA ILE A 36 7.46 -13.84 4.12
C ILE A 36 8.10 -15.15 3.63
N LEU A 37 7.59 -15.76 2.56
CA LEU A 37 8.06 -17.07 2.08
C LEU A 37 9.54 -17.07 1.67
N ALA A 38 10.07 -15.92 1.23
CA ALA A 38 11.48 -15.75 0.88
C ALA A 38 12.44 -15.82 2.08
N TYR A 39 11.91 -15.74 3.31
CA TYR A 39 12.65 -15.72 4.58
C TYR A 39 12.38 -16.97 5.44
N LEU A 40 11.67 -17.95 4.87
CA LEU A 40 11.51 -19.26 5.49
C LEU A 40 12.79 -20.07 5.27
N ASP A 41 13.53 -20.34 6.35
CA ASP A 41 14.59 -21.33 6.31
C ASP A 41 14.04 -22.67 5.81
N ARG A 42 14.79 -23.34 4.93
CA ARG A 42 14.39 -24.65 4.43
C ARG A 42 14.35 -25.65 5.60
N PRO A 43 13.30 -26.48 5.71
CA PRO A 43 13.17 -27.41 6.84
C PRO A 43 14.36 -28.36 6.90
N GLY A 44 15.12 -28.28 8.00
CA GLY A 44 15.95 -29.40 8.44
C GLY A 44 15.08 -30.62 8.79
N PRO A 45 15.66 -31.83 8.90
CA PRO A 45 14.91 -33.08 9.05
C PRO A 45 14.13 -33.25 10.38
N SER A 46 14.09 -32.23 11.25
CA SER A 46 13.39 -32.25 12.54
C SER A 46 11.98 -31.68 12.44
N HIS A 47 10.99 -32.37 13.03
CA HIS A 47 9.58 -31.94 13.16
C HIS A 47 9.33 -30.72 14.07
N ARG A 48 10.29 -29.81 14.25
CA ARG A 48 10.10 -28.57 15.01
C ARG A 48 9.41 -27.51 14.15
N PRO A 49 8.56 -26.62 14.72
CA PRO A 49 8.09 -25.45 14.00
C PRO A 49 9.28 -24.64 13.51
N LEU A 50 9.22 -24.19 12.26
CA LEU A 50 10.25 -23.31 11.71
C LEU A 50 10.11 -21.94 12.36
N LYS A 51 11.20 -21.47 12.96
CA LYS A 51 11.31 -20.11 13.47
C LYS A 51 11.65 -19.16 12.34
N VAL A 52 10.92 -18.06 12.24
CA VAL A 52 11.05 -17.08 11.16
C VAL A 52 11.31 -15.71 11.78
N ASP A 53 12.52 -15.20 11.64
CA ASP A 53 12.82 -13.80 12.00
C ASP A 53 12.32 -12.89 10.88
N LEU A 54 11.32 -12.07 11.18
CA LEU A 54 10.77 -11.08 10.25
C LEU A 54 11.57 -9.77 10.25
N THR A 55 12.54 -9.60 11.16
CA THR A 55 13.39 -8.40 11.26
C THR A 55 14.02 -8.00 9.91
N PRO A 56 14.56 -8.90 9.07
CA PRO A 56 15.11 -8.55 7.77
C PRO A 56 14.04 -8.09 6.76
N VAL A 57 12.82 -8.64 6.83
CA VAL A 57 11.68 -8.24 6.00
C VAL A 57 11.26 -6.81 6.34
N ILE A 58 11.06 -6.55 7.63
CA ILE A 58 10.59 -5.26 8.14
C ILE A 58 11.67 -4.18 7.97
N ALA A 59 12.95 -4.55 7.93
CA ALA A 59 14.04 -3.62 7.64
C ALA A 59 13.96 -3.01 6.23
N GLN A 60 13.16 -3.56 5.31
CA GLN A 60 12.91 -2.97 3.98
C GLN A 60 11.88 -1.83 4.01
N ALA A 61 11.01 -1.81 5.03
CA ALA A 61 9.90 -0.88 5.19
C ALA A 61 10.39 0.59 5.17
N GLN A 62 9.89 1.39 4.22
CA GLN A 62 10.47 2.68 3.89
C GLN A 62 10.29 3.71 5.01
N LEU A 63 9.14 3.69 5.69
CA LEU A 63 8.83 4.62 6.79
C LEU A 63 9.57 4.24 8.09
N LEU A 64 10.02 2.98 8.22
CA LEU A 64 10.93 2.57 9.26
C LEU A 64 12.36 3.03 8.96
N ARG A 65 12.82 2.84 7.72
CA ARG A 65 14.16 3.24 7.26
C ARG A 65 14.38 4.74 7.36
N SER A 66 13.38 5.56 7.01
CA SER A 66 13.39 7.02 7.19
C SER A 66 13.30 7.47 8.65
N ARG A 67 13.04 6.55 9.59
CA ARG A 67 12.73 6.81 11.01
C ARG A 67 11.44 7.61 11.23
N THR A 68 10.56 7.69 10.22
CA THR A 68 9.24 8.31 10.31
C THR A 68 8.33 7.56 11.29
N LEU A 69 8.40 6.23 11.30
CA LEU A 69 7.62 5.37 12.21
C LEU A 69 8.53 4.52 13.12
N PRO A 70 8.18 4.32 14.40
CA PRO A 70 9.03 3.61 15.36
C PRO A 70 8.88 2.08 15.25
N ARG A 71 9.98 1.34 15.46
CA ARG A 71 10.00 -0.15 15.50
C ARG A 71 8.89 -0.79 16.35
N ARG A 72 8.52 -0.16 17.47
CA ARG A 72 7.45 -0.63 18.36
C ARG A 72 6.07 -0.66 17.69
N LEU A 73 5.81 0.25 16.74
CA LEU A 73 4.57 0.28 15.98
C LEU A 73 4.48 -0.91 15.01
N TYR A 74 5.54 -1.19 14.25
CA TYR A 74 5.60 -2.36 13.36
C TYR A 74 5.38 -3.66 14.11
N ALA A 75 6.07 -3.88 15.24
CA ALA A 75 5.88 -5.08 16.06
C ALA A 75 4.42 -5.26 16.54
N ARG A 76 3.73 -4.15 16.86
CA ARG A 76 2.29 -4.18 17.21
C ARG A 76 1.41 -4.45 15.99
N CYS A 77 1.60 -3.73 14.89
CA CYS A 77 0.81 -3.90 13.67
C CYS A 77 0.97 -5.32 13.07
N ILE A 78 2.13 -5.94 13.19
CA ILE A 78 2.33 -7.35 12.77
C ILE A 78 1.56 -8.30 13.66
N TYR A 79 1.60 -8.12 15.00
CA TYR A 79 0.83 -8.94 15.93
C TYR A 79 -0.68 -8.81 15.68
N ASP A 80 -1.18 -7.57 15.53
CA ASP A 80 -2.59 -7.28 15.24
C ASP A 80 -2.98 -7.89 13.87
N LEU A 81 -2.18 -7.72 12.82
CA LEU A 81 -2.39 -8.30 11.48
C LEU A 81 -2.42 -9.83 11.51
N PHE A 82 -1.50 -10.46 12.22
CA PHE A 82 -1.43 -11.92 12.30
C PHE A 82 -2.63 -12.48 13.03
N ARG A 83 -3.13 -11.80 14.09
CA ARG A 83 -4.36 -12.21 14.78
C ARG A 83 -5.57 -12.19 13.85
N GLU A 84 -5.77 -11.11 13.09
CA GLU A 84 -6.91 -11.03 12.16
C GLU A 84 -6.81 -12.02 10.98
N LEU A 85 -5.58 -12.35 10.54
CA LEU A 85 -5.33 -13.40 9.55
C LEU A 85 -5.48 -14.83 10.11
N ASP A 86 -5.26 -15.01 11.41
CA ASP A 86 -5.50 -16.28 12.11
C ASP A 86 -7.01 -16.58 12.16
N GLU A 87 -7.83 -15.57 12.48
CA GLU A 87 -9.30 -15.67 12.48
C GLU A 87 -9.88 -16.10 11.11
N LEU A 88 -9.27 -15.69 9.99
CA LEU A 88 -9.68 -16.11 8.64
C LEU A 88 -9.54 -17.62 8.38
N GLN A 89 -8.76 -18.35 9.18
CA GLN A 89 -8.70 -19.82 9.07
C GLN A 89 -10.03 -20.47 9.47
N THR A 90 -10.74 -19.85 10.42
CA THR A 90 -12.04 -20.33 10.89
C THR A 90 -13.14 -20.04 9.86
N TYR A 91 -12.99 -18.93 9.12
CA TYR A 91 -13.94 -18.49 8.10
C TYR A 91 -13.19 -17.98 6.85
N PRO A 92 -12.86 -18.85 5.87
CA PRO A 92 -12.21 -18.43 4.64
C PRO A 92 -13.15 -17.54 3.81
N LEU A 93 -12.88 -16.23 3.82
CA LEU A 93 -13.64 -15.23 3.08
C LEU A 93 -12.98 -14.92 1.74
N ALA A 94 -13.79 -14.80 0.67
CA ALA A 94 -13.33 -14.36 -0.64
C ALA A 94 -12.86 -12.88 -0.66
N ASP A 95 -13.34 -12.09 0.30
CA ASP A 95 -12.93 -10.71 0.57
C ASP A 95 -12.75 -10.59 2.11
N PRO A 96 -11.51 -10.54 2.63
CA PRO A 96 -11.26 -10.73 4.06
C PRO A 96 -11.75 -9.56 4.94
N ARG A 97 -11.82 -8.35 4.38
CA ARG A 97 -12.17 -7.08 5.05
C ARG A 97 -11.60 -6.94 6.47
N ILE A 98 -10.33 -7.31 6.63
CA ILE A 98 -9.65 -7.31 7.94
C ILE A 98 -9.19 -5.90 8.33
N MET A 99 -8.95 -5.00 7.37
CA MET A 99 -8.42 -3.67 7.65
C MET A 99 -9.34 -2.87 8.56
N LYS A 100 -10.65 -2.91 8.31
CA LYS A 100 -11.65 -2.29 9.19
C LYS A 100 -11.49 -2.74 10.65
N ARG A 101 -11.29 -4.05 10.90
CA ARG A 101 -11.11 -4.63 12.24
C ARG A 101 -9.79 -4.22 12.90
N LEU A 102 -8.69 -4.23 12.15
CA LEU A 102 -7.37 -3.73 12.58
C LEU A 102 -7.38 -2.25 12.99
N ILE A 103 -8.27 -1.48 12.38
CA ILE A 103 -8.36 -0.03 12.50
C ILE A 103 -9.39 0.38 13.58
N THR A 104 -10.45 -0.41 13.80
CA THR A 104 -11.43 -0.23 14.89
C THR A 104 -10.90 -0.64 16.27
N ASP A 105 -9.87 0.04 16.75
CA ASP A 105 -9.58 0.13 18.18
C ASP A 105 -10.69 1.00 18.82
N PRO A 106 -11.50 0.52 19.80
CA PRO A 106 -12.81 1.11 20.13
C PRO A 106 -12.78 2.47 20.86
N LYS A 107 -11.63 3.17 20.90
CA LYS A 107 -11.48 4.47 21.55
C LYS A 107 -10.59 5.42 20.74
N PRO A 108 -11.16 6.19 19.78
CA PRO A 108 -10.62 7.51 19.45
C PRO A 108 -10.69 8.36 20.72
N THR A 109 -9.63 8.28 21.54
CA THR A 109 -9.60 8.85 22.90
C THR A 109 -9.74 10.38 22.86
N TYR A 110 -9.45 10.97 21.70
CA TYR A 110 -9.89 12.31 21.31
C TYR A 110 -10.44 12.25 19.87
N ARG A 111 -11.67 12.75 19.65
CA ARG A 111 -12.30 12.85 18.32
C ARG A 111 -11.50 13.70 17.30
N ASN A 112 -10.51 14.46 17.79
CA ASN A 112 -9.76 15.46 17.03
C ASN A 112 -8.31 15.05 16.74
N ASP A 113 -7.79 13.96 17.34
CA ASP A 113 -6.44 13.48 17.06
C ASP A 113 -6.47 12.23 16.16
N LEU A 114 -6.22 12.47 14.87
CA LEU A 114 -6.18 11.44 13.84
C LEU A 114 -4.75 11.07 13.44
N LEU A 115 -3.72 11.63 14.08
CA LEU A 115 -2.33 11.28 13.81
C LEU A 115 -2.00 9.83 14.25
N PRO A 116 -2.42 9.32 15.43
CA PRO A 116 -2.23 7.91 15.78
C PRO A 116 -2.90 6.96 14.77
N LEU A 117 -4.08 7.33 14.26
CA LEU A 117 -4.78 6.58 13.23
C LEU A 117 -3.98 6.57 11.92
N LEU A 118 -3.51 7.73 11.47
CA LEU A 118 -2.65 7.87 10.29
C LEU A 118 -1.37 7.02 10.42
N THR A 119 -0.72 6.99 11.60
CA THR A 119 0.46 6.14 11.80
C THR A 119 0.16 4.64 11.69
N LYS A 120 -1.00 4.16 12.17
CA LYS A 120 -1.43 2.77 11.97
C LYS A 120 -1.63 2.47 10.48
N PHE A 121 -2.39 3.30 9.76
CA PHE A 121 -2.62 3.14 8.32
C PHE A 121 -1.31 3.14 7.52
N ALA A 122 -0.39 4.07 7.83
CA ALA A 122 0.92 4.16 7.20
C ALA A 122 1.79 2.92 7.49
N CYS A 123 1.74 2.38 8.72
CA CYS A 123 2.43 1.14 9.06
C CYS A 123 1.88 -0.07 8.30
N TYR A 124 0.56 -0.20 8.15
CA TYR A 124 -0.03 -1.26 7.32
C TYR A 124 0.30 -1.08 5.84
N HIS A 125 0.23 0.14 5.29
CA HIS A 125 0.63 0.41 3.92
C HIS A 125 2.08 -0.05 3.63
N ASP A 126 3.01 0.30 4.52
CA ASP A 126 4.44 -0.03 4.38
C ASP A 126 4.73 -1.53 4.63
N LEU A 127 3.96 -2.21 5.47
CA LEU A 127 4.04 -3.67 5.68
C LEU A 127 3.46 -4.49 4.52
N LEU A 128 2.36 -4.03 3.93
CA LEU A 128 1.67 -4.70 2.82
C LEU A 128 2.33 -4.45 1.46
N ASP A 129 3.29 -3.53 1.38
CA ASP A 129 4.02 -3.21 0.15
C ASP A 129 4.77 -4.42 -0.43
N ARG A 130 5.02 -4.36 -1.76
CA ARG A 130 5.76 -5.35 -2.55
C ARG A 130 7.14 -5.70 -2.00
N HIS A 131 7.79 -4.80 -1.26
CA HIS A 131 9.12 -4.98 -0.67
C HIS A 131 9.10 -5.60 0.73
N CYS A 132 7.95 -5.60 1.40
CA CYS A 132 7.76 -6.18 2.73
C CYS A 132 7.03 -7.53 2.61
N PHE A 133 5.75 -7.60 2.99
CA PHE A 133 4.99 -8.85 2.94
C PHE A 133 4.40 -9.17 1.56
N HIS A 134 4.54 -8.27 0.58
CA HIS A 134 4.08 -8.48 -0.80
C HIS A 134 2.59 -8.86 -0.86
N ALA A 135 1.75 -8.07 -0.18
CA ALA A 135 0.35 -8.43 0.00
C ALA A 135 -0.41 -8.46 -1.35
N PRO A 136 -1.40 -9.38 -1.48
CA PRO A 136 -2.25 -9.45 -2.65
C PRO A 136 -3.03 -8.14 -2.82
N ARG A 137 -3.56 -7.91 -4.02
CA ARG A 137 -4.19 -6.63 -4.37
C ARG A 137 -5.41 -6.37 -3.47
N GLU A 138 -6.21 -7.40 -3.23
CA GLU A 138 -7.43 -7.41 -2.43
C GLU A 138 -7.19 -6.81 -1.04
N LEU A 139 -6.06 -7.14 -0.40
CA LEU A 139 -5.73 -6.67 0.94
C LEU A 139 -5.24 -5.21 0.96
N ARG A 140 -4.60 -4.74 -0.13
CA ARG A 140 -4.21 -3.33 -0.31
C ARG A 140 -5.38 -2.44 -0.75
N ASP A 141 -6.33 -3.02 -1.48
CA ASP A 141 -7.59 -2.38 -1.87
C ASP A 141 -8.56 -2.29 -0.66
N ASP A 142 -8.59 -3.29 0.25
CA ASP A 142 -9.28 -3.22 1.56
C ASP A 142 -8.74 -2.08 2.46
N LEU A 143 -7.40 -1.91 2.51
CA LEU A 143 -6.78 -0.77 3.21
C LEU A 143 -7.21 0.56 2.59
N SER A 144 -7.20 0.65 1.24
CA SER A 144 -7.63 1.85 0.52
C SER A 144 -9.11 2.16 0.77
N THR A 145 -9.99 1.16 0.70
CA THR A 145 -11.43 1.28 0.98
C THR A 145 -11.68 1.76 2.41
N SER A 146 -10.91 1.22 3.38
CA SER A 146 -10.97 1.66 4.78
C SER A 146 -10.56 3.13 4.97
N ILE A 147 -9.67 3.68 4.15
CA ILE A 147 -9.37 5.13 4.12
C ILE A 147 -10.54 5.90 3.52
N LEU A 148 -11.08 5.44 2.37
CA LEU A 148 -12.18 6.13 1.67
C LEU A 148 -13.43 6.28 2.56
N GLU A 149 -13.81 5.23 3.31
CA GLU A 149 -14.91 5.28 4.29
C GLU A 149 -14.70 6.34 5.39
N LEU A 150 -13.45 6.68 5.72
CA LEU A 150 -13.11 7.64 6.76
C LEU A 150 -12.97 9.09 6.24
N ILE A 151 -12.95 9.32 4.92
CA ILE A 151 -12.74 10.66 4.35
C ILE A 151 -13.69 11.74 4.93
N PRO A 152 -15.01 11.52 5.09
CA PRO A 152 -15.91 12.53 5.67
C PRO A 152 -15.53 12.94 7.10
N LEU A 153 -14.98 12.01 7.88
CA LEU A 153 -14.49 12.27 9.23
C LEU A 153 -13.12 12.99 9.18
N ILE A 154 -12.21 12.51 8.34
CA ILE A 154 -10.88 13.08 8.15
C ILE A 154 -10.98 14.55 7.68
N ALA A 155 -11.75 14.84 6.63
CA ALA A 155 -11.93 16.17 6.06
C ALA A 155 -12.45 17.19 7.09
N ARG A 156 -13.35 16.74 7.98
CA ARG A 156 -13.99 17.56 9.02
C ARG A 156 -13.09 17.83 10.23
N TYR A 157 -12.34 16.83 10.71
CA TYR A 157 -11.63 16.93 11.99
C TYR A 157 -10.10 16.99 11.87
N ALA A 158 -9.48 16.34 10.88
CA ALA A 158 -8.03 16.33 10.74
C ALA A 158 -7.48 17.71 10.32
N PRO A 159 -6.25 18.10 10.71
CA PRO A 159 -5.49 19.14 10.02
C PRO A 159 -5.31 18.79 8.53
N LEU A 160 -5.20 19.80 7.65
CA LEU A 160 -5.11 19.55 6.20
C LEU A 160 -3.90 18.69 5.80
N ALA A 161 -2.74 18.92 6.43
CA ALA A 161 -1.54 18.08 6.29
C ALA A 161 -1.75 16.60 6.67
N VAL A 162 -2.60 16.30 7.65
CA VAL A 162 -2.97 14.94 8.06
C VAL A 162 -3.96 14.34 7.07
N ALA A 163 -4.97 15.11 6.65
CA ALA A 163 -5.97 14.68 5.67
C ALA A 163 -5.35 14.32 4.31
N LEU A 164 -4.45 15.16 3.80
CA LEU A 164 -3.71 14.89 2.57
C LEU A 164 -2.79 13.67 2.70
N ASN A 165 -2.20 13.43 3.87
CA ASN A 165 -1.37 12.24 4.08
C ASN A 165 -2.18 10.94 4.03
N PHE A 166 -3.46 10.95 4.45
CA PHE A 166 -4.34 9.79 4.23
C PHE A 166 -4.59 9.53 2.75
N ILE A 167 -4.78 10.58 1.94
CA ILE A 167 -4.97 10.43 0.49
C ILE A 167 -3.69 9.96 -0.21
N ASP A 168 -2.51 10.40 0.26
CA ASP A 168 -1.22 9.96 -0.26
C ASP A 168 -0.98 8.45 -0.05
N LEU A 169 -1.53 7.86 1.03
CA LEU A 169 -1.52 6.42 1.32
C LEU A 169 -2.49 5.60 0.46
N LEU A 170 -3.33 6.22 -0.38
CA LEU A 170 -4.22 5.45 -1.26
C LEU A 170 -3.44 4.83 -2.41
N HIS A 171 -3.71 3.54 -2.66
CA HIS A 171 -3.14 2.81 -3.79
C HIS A 171 -3.41 3.51 -5.13
N HIS A 172 -2.60 3.23 -6.17
CA HIS A 172 -2.56 4.03 -7.39
C HIS A 172 -3.93 4.31 -8.04
N ALA A 173 -4.81 3.30 -8.04
CA ALA A 173 -6.16 3.39 -8.61
C ALA A 173 -7.17 4.21 -7.77
N HIS A 174 -7.02 4.29 -6.44
CA HIS A 174 -8.04 4.85 -5.54
C HIS A 174 -7.87 6.35 -5.25
N PHE A 175 -6.70 6.91 -5.51
CA PHE A 175 -6.37 8.29 -5.20
C PHE A 175 -7.20 9.37 -5.90
N PRO A 176 -7.58 9.28 -7.20
CA PRO A 176 -8.40 10.31 -7.83
C PRO A 176 -9.74 10.45 -7.10
N VAL A 177 -10.40 9.32 -6.87
CA VAL A 177 -11.64 9.21 -6.07
C VAL A 177 -11.43 9.72 -4.64
N GLY A 178 -10.29 9.41 -4.02
CA GLY A 178 -9.96 9.93 -2.69
C GLY A 178 -9.75 11.45 -2.64
N MET A 179 -9.11 12.04 -3.65
CA MET A 179 -8.98 13.49 -3.77
C MET A 179 -10.33 14.16 -4.00
N GLU A 180 -11.17 13.63 -4.90
CA GLU A 180 -12.54 14.11 -5.16
C GLU A 180 -13.38 14.10 -3.88
N LEU A 181 -13.48 12.93 -3.22
CA LEU A 181 -14.21 12.80 -1.96
C LEU A 181 -13.66 13.70 -0.85
N LEU A 182 -12.34 13.92 -0.79
CA LEU A 182 -11.76 14.85 0.18
C LEU A 182 -12.18 16.29 -0.12
N ILE A 183 -12.15 16.72 -1.38
CA ILE A 183 -12.54 18.06 -1.80
C ILE A 183 -14.01 18.33 -1.48
N ASP A 184 -14.90 17.38 -1.80
CA ASP A 184 -16.34 17.47 -1.53
C ASP A 184 -16.67 17.69 -0.05
N HIS A 185 -15.87 17.10 0.86
CA HIS A 185 -16.06 17.18 2.30
C HIS A 185 -15.18 18.25 2.99
N LEU A 186 -14.25 18.89 2.28
CA LEU A 186 -13.34 19.87 2.87
C LEU A 186 -14.05 21.20 3.15
N PRO A 187 -13.89 21.78 4.35
CA PRO A 187 -14.37 23.14 4.62
C PRO A 187 -13.80 24.16 3.62
N ARG A 188 -14.66 25.03 3.07
CA ARG A 188 -14.31 26.06 2.04
C ARG A 188 -13.05 26.91 2.34
N ARG A 189 -12.62 27.01 3.61
CA ARG A 189 -11.36 27.66 4.02
C ARG A 189 -10.14 26.80 3.66
N ARG A 190 -10.15 25.51 4.03
CA ARG A 190 -9.07 24.54 3.76
C ARG A 190 -8.96 24.21 2.27
N TRP A 191 -10.10 24.18 1.57
CA TRP A 191 -10.08 24.05 0.11
C TRP A 191 -9.35 25.21 -0.58
N ARG A 192 -9.67 26.46 -0.20
CA ARG A 192 -8.95 27.65 -0.69
C ARG A 192 -7.47 27.67 -0.29
N GLU A 193 -7.11 27.11 0.86
CA GLU A 193 -5.71 26.93 1.30
C GLU A 193 -4.96 25.94 0.40
N LEU A 194 -5.58 24.80 0.05
CA LEU A 194 -5.02 23.80 -0.86
C LEU A 194 -4.81 24.36 -2.28
N LEU A 195 -5.75 25.13 -2.81
CA LEU A 195 -5.62 25.79 -4.11
C LEU A 195 -4.54 26.88 -4.11
N ARG A 196 -4.50 27.75 -3.08
CA ARG A 196 -3.51 28.84 -2.99
C ARG A 196 -2.08 28.33 -2.82
N SER A 197 -1.88 27.24 -2.08
CA SER A 197 -0.59 26.54 -1.98
C SER A 197 -0.26 25.71 -3.22
N ARG A 198 -1.22 25.53 -4.15
CA ARG A 198 -1.10 24.63 -5.32
C ARG A 198 -0.66 23.21 -4.93
N GLY A 199 -1.14 22.71 -3.80
CA GLY A 199 -0.75 21.41 -3.24
C GLY A 199 0.59 21.38 -2.47
N HIS A 200 1.32 22.50 -2.35
CA HIS A 200 2.54 22.58 -1.54
C HIS A 200 2.20 22.67 -0.04
N ILE A 201 1.76 21.55 0.52
CA ILE A 201 1.46 21.39 1.94
C ILE A 201 2.25 20.19 2.43
N ASP A 202 3.13 20.43 3.41
CA ASP A 202 3.95 19.36 4.01
C ASP A 202 3.05 18.32 4.68
N LEU A 203 3.20 17.06 4.31
CA LEU A 203 2.41 15.97 4.89
C LEU A 203 2.91 15.63 6.30
N ALA A 204 1.97 15.25 7.17
CA ALA A 204 2.24 15.08 8.60
C ALA A 204 3.31 14.05 8.96
N LEU A 205 3.52 13.01 8.12
CA LEU A 205 4.53 11.97 8.35
C LEU A 205 5.87 12.24 7.63
N SER A 206 5.84 12.81 6.42
CA SER A 206 7.05 13.02 5.62
C SER A 206 7.74 14.37 5.90
N GLY A 207 7.00 15.36 6.40
CA GLY A 207 7.46 16.75 6.49
C GLY A 207 7.78 17.35 5.11
N ARG A 208 7.14 16.86 4.05
CA ARG A 208 7.34 17.29 2.65
C ARG A 208 6.02 17.23 1.87
N PRO A 209 5.85 18.01 0.79
CA PRO A 209 4.67 17.91 -0.07
C PRO A 209 4.69 16.59 -0.88
N SER A 210 3.50 16.13 -1.27
CA SER A 210 3.37 15.01 -2.22
C SER A 210 3.28 15.55 -3.66
N GLU A 211 4.23 15.15 -4.50
CA GLU A 211 4.24 15.45 -5.94
C GLU A 211 2.93 15.02 -6.62
N ARG A 212 2.34 13.91 -6.15
CA ARG A 212 1.09 13.35 -6.67
C ARG A 212 -0.11 14.25 -6.37
N ILE A 213 -0.17 14.82 -5.16
CA ILE A 213 -1.18 15.79 -4.74
C ILE A 213 -1.00 17.12 -5.47
N MET A 214 0.25 17.61 -5.56
CA MET A 214 0.58 18.80 -6.35
C MET A 214 0.16 18.64 -7.82
N ALA A 215 0.50 17.52 -8.46
CA ALA A 215 0.12 17.23 -9.84
C ALA A 215 -1.41 17.14 -10.03
N TYR A 216 -2.15 16.59 -9.06
CA TYR A 216 -3.61 16.59 -9.10
C TYR A 216 -4.18 18.01 -9.00
N VAL A 217 -3.73 18.80 -8.01
CA VAL A 217 -4.23 20.18 -7.79
C VAL A 217 -3.94 21.07 -9.00
N MET A 218 -2.72 21.03 -9.54
CA MET A 218 -2.33 21.85 -10.71
C MET A 218 -3.19 21.57 -11.95
N ARG A 219 -3.56 20.30 -12.19
CA ARG A 219 -4.41 19.91 -13.34
C ARG A 219 -5.84 20.42 -13.18
N HIS A 220 -6.42 20.32 -11.98
CA HIS A 220 -7.81 20.70 -11.74
C HIS A 220 -7.96 22.20 -11.49
N GLN A 221 -6.92 22.90 -11.03
CA GLN A 221 -6.94 24.36 -10.89
C GLN A 221 -7.28 25.06 -12.22
N GLN A 222 -6.76 24.57 -13.35
CA GLN A 222 -7.10 25.07 -14.69
C GLN A 222 -8.57 24.87 -15.09
N GLN A 223 -9.26 23.92 -14.48
CA GLN A 223 -10.69 23.65 -14.70
C GLN A 223 -11.57 24.45 -13.73
N LEU A 224 -11.06 24.73 -12.52
CA LEU A 224 -11.74 25.45 -11.45
C LEU A 224 -11.61 26.98 -11.53
N GLU A 225 -10.65 27.49 -12.30
CA GLU A 225 -10.49 28.92 -12.60
C GLU A 225 -11.32 29.40 -13.80
N GLN A 226 -12.17 28.54 -14.38
CA GLN A 226 -13.22 29.00 -15.31
C GLN A 226 -14.30 29.76 -14.53
N PRO A 227 -14.60 31.02 -14.86
CA PRO A 227 -15.65 31.78 -14.18
C PRO A 227 -17.03 31.18 -14.49
N GLU A 228 -17.88 31.05 -13.46
CA GLU A 228 -19.25 30.51 -13.58
C GLU A 228 -20.18 31.39 -14.47
N ASP A 229 -19.75 32.60 -14.85
CA ASP A 229 -20.53 33.62 -15.57
C ASP A 229 -20.66 33.41 -17.10
N LEU A 230 -20.21 32.28 -17.67
CA LEU A 230 -20.29 32.01 -19.12
C LEU A 230 -21.00 30.69 -19.52
N LEU A 231 -21.71 30.04 -18.60
CA LEU A 231 -22.54 28.89 -18.93
C LEU A 231 -23.97 29.34 -19.33
N PRO A 232 -24.45 29.02 -20.55
CA PRO A 232 -25.86 29.21 -20.89
C PRO A 232 -26.75 28.32 -20.00
N PRO A 233 -28.02 28.70 -19.75
CA PRO A 233 -28.87 27.98 -18.81
C PRO A 233 -29.09 26.52 -19.27
N PRO A 234 -29.11 25.55 -18.34
CA PRO A 234 -29.36 24.15 -18.70
C PRO A 234 -30.77 24.00 -19.29
N PRO A 235 -30.95 23.16 -20.33
CA PRO A 235 -32.28 22.90 -20.88
C PRO A 235 -33.18 22.22 -19.84
N PRO A 236 -34.50 22.46 -19.87
CA PRO A 236 -35.42 21.96 -18.86
C PRO A 236 -35.66 20.45 -19.03
N PHE A 237 -34.88 19.63 -18.32
CA PHE A 237 -35.20 18.22 -18.17
C PHE A 237 -36.25 18.02 -17.08
N ALA A 238 -37.45 17.65 -17.52
CA ALA A 238 -38.55 17.28 -16.65
C ALA A 238 -38.18 16.04 -15.82
N LEU A 239 -38.44 16.09 -14.51
CA LEU A 239 -38.53 14.90 -13.67
C LEU A 239 -39.79 14.11 -14.05
N PRO A 240 -39.75 12.78 -13.90
CA PRO A 240 -40.50 12.25 -12.78
C PRO A 240 -39.66 11.36 -11.84
N PHE A 241 -40.19 11.19 -10.63
CA PHE A 241 -39.82 10.18 -9.64
C PHE A 241 -40.08 8.76 -10.21
N GLU A 242 -39.58 7.64 -9.67
CA GLU A 242 -39.30 7.28 -8.26
C GLU A 242 -38.03 6.43 -8.10
N LEU A 243 -37.62 6.22 -6.83
CA LEU A 243 -36.63 5.21 -6.47
C LEU A 243 -37.28 3.83 -6.56
N ASP A 244 -36.66 2.89 -7.29
CA ASP A 244 -36.41 1.58 -6.67
C ASP A 244 -35.31 0.72 -7.33
N HIS A 245 -34.58 0.02 -6.45
CA HIS A 245 -33.77 -1.18 -6.67
C HIS A 245 -32.58 -1.21 -7.66
N PHE A 246 -31.41 -1.54 -7.08
CA PHE A 246 -30.17 -1.94 -7.76
C PHE A 246 -30.37 -3.19 -8.64
N ALA A 247 -29.96 -3.13 -9.91
CA ALA A 247 -29.04 -4.07 -10.59
C ALA A 247 -29.22 -4.05 -12.12
N GLY A 248 -28.33 -3.38 -12.86
CA GLY A 248 -28.36 -3.49 -14.33
C GLY A 248 -27.65 -2.39 -15.10
N ARG A 249 -26.43 -2.68 -15.55
CA ARG A 249 -25.73 -2.11 -16.73
C ARG A 249 -26.23 -0.75 -17.27
N ARG A 250 -25.35 0.26 -17.20
CA ARG A 250 -24.86 0.99 -18.40
C ARG A 250 -23.44 1.51 -18.15
N ARG A 251 -22.45 0.82 -18.73
CA ARG A 251 -21.06 1.30 -18.77
C ARG A 251 -21.01 2.58 -19.61
N ARG A 252 -20.48 3.68 -19.07
CA ARG A 252 -19.96 4.77 -19.91
C ARG A 252 -18.54 4.36 -20.30
N HIS A 253 -18.32 4.02 -21.57
CA HIS A 253 -16.97 3.91 -22.09
C HIS A 253 -16.40 5.32 -22.25
N PHE A 254 -15.29 5.58 -21.58
CA PHE A 254 -14.33 6.62 -21.97
C PHE A 254 -13.11 5.92 -22.59
N PRO A 255 -12.51 6.47 -23.66
CA PRO A 255 -11.42 5.82 -24.37
C PRO A 255 -10.13 5.79 -23.52
N HIS A 256 -9.41 4.67 -23.61
CA HIS A 256 -8.11 4.46 -22.96
C HIS A 256 -6.99 4.92 -23.91
N PRO A 257 -6.04 5.79 -23.49
CA PRO A 257 -5.08 6.43 -24.40
C PRO A 257 -3.88 5.54 -24.80
N TYR A 258 -4.02 4.20 -24.75
CA TYR A 258 -2.94 3.25 -25.06
C TYR A 258 -3.40 2.03 -25.89
N ASP A 259 -4.56 2.08 -26.53
CA ASP A 259 -5.01 1.02 -27.45
C ASP A 259 -4.63 1.40 -28.90
N SER A 260 -3.39 1.09 -29.29
CA SER A 260 -2.91 1.13 -30.68
C SER A 260 -1.70 0.20 -30.84
N GLU A 261 -1.95 -1.10 -30.97
CA GLU A 261 -0.97 -2.04 -31.53
C GLU A 261 -1.03 -1.96 -33.07
N ASP A 262 -0.09 -1.24 -33.67
CA ASP A 262 0.35 -1.51 -35.04
C ASP A 262 1.86 -1.76 -34.99
N GLY A 263 2.26 -2.97 -35.39
CA GLY A 263 3.63 -3.43 -35.25
C GLY A 263 4.57 -2.79 -36.28
N ILE A 264 5.69 -2.24 -35.81
CA ILE A 264 6.89 -2.04 -36.65
C ILE A 264 8.06 -2.73 -35.96
N GLU A 265 8.37 -3.91 -36.49
CA GLU A 265 9.58 -4.69 -36.22
C GLU A 265 10.81 -3.87 -36.63
N TYR A 266 11.61 -3.41 -35.66
CA TYR A 266 12.84 -2.64 -35.94
C TYR A 266 14.08 -3.49 -35.67
N ASP A 267 14.58 -4.10 -36.76
CA ASP A 267 15.79 -4.92 -36.80
C ASP A 267 17.03 -4.06 -37.15
N PRO A 268 18.01 -3.89 -36.24
CA PRO A 268 19.27 -3.20 -36.56
C PRO A 268 20.30 -4.19 -37.13
N ILE A 269 20.29 -4.32 -38.46
CA ILE A 269 21.28 -5.12 -39.20
C ILE A 269 22.72 -4.64 -38.96
N ARG A 270 23.54 -5.55 -38.41
CA ARG A 270 24.98 -5.77 -38.64
C ARG A 270 25.82 -4.68 -39.34
N ARG A 271 26.76 -4.11 -38.57
CA ARG A 271 28.21 -4.03 -38.89
C ARG A 271 29.00 -4.01 -37.57
N GLY A 272 30.10 -4.72 -37.35
CA GLY A 272 30.76 -5.76 -38.14
C GLY A 272 32.09 -6.20 -37.52
N ASP A 273 32.37 -7.51 -37.58
CA ASP A 273 33.69 -8.16 -37.56
C ASP A 273 34.58 -8.25 -36.29
N ARG A 274 34.98 -9.51 -36.03
CA ARG A 274 36.29 -10.05 -35.55
C ARG A 274 36.64 -10.21 -34.06
N ARG A 275 36.90 -11.49 -33.74
CA ARG A 275 37.92 -12.05 -32.81
C ARG A 275 37.67 -11.73 -31.32
N GLY A 276 37.33 -12.66 -30.44
CA GLY A 276 37.49 -14.12 -30.45
C GLY A 276 38.76 -14.52 -29.70
N TRP A 277 38.64 -14.82 -28.40
CA TRP A 277 39.69 -15.41 -27.57
C TRP A 277 39.09 -16.39 -26.53
N ARG A 278 39.73 -17.54 -26.40
CA ARG A 278 39.59 -18.50 -25.28
C ARG A 278 40.69 -18.25 -24.25
N HIS A 279 40.59 -18.95 -23.11
CA HIS A 279 41.46 -18.93 -21.92
C HIS A 279 41.25 -17.70 -21.01
N GLY A 280 41.27 -17.81 -19.68
CA GLY A 280 41.43 -19.00 -18.83
C GLY A 280 42.65 -18.94 -17.91
N TYR A 281 42.54 -18.18 -16.82
CA TYR A 281 43.38 -18.24 -15.61
C TYR A 281 42.43 -18.00 -14.42
N ARG A 282 42.34 -18.84 -13.39
CA ARG A 282 43.33 -19.35 -12.42
C ARG A 282 43.54 -18.38 -11.24
N GLU A 283 42.96 -18.80 -10.11
CA GLU A 283 43.39 -18.61 -8.71
C GLU A 283 44.21 -17.36 -8.32
N MET A 284 43.71 -16.62 -7.32
CA MET A 284 44.51 -16.34 -6.12
C MET A 284 43.63 -16.03 -4.88
N PRO A 285 44.00 -16.50 -3.68
CA PRO A 285 43.27 -16.22 -2.44
C PRO A 285 43.76 -14.94 -1.75
N ALA A 286 42.86 -14.25 -1.04
CA ALA A 286 43.22 -13.13 -0.17
C ALA A 286 43.88 -13.62 1.14
N ILE A 287 45.20 -13.52 1.15
CA ILE A 287 46.14 -13.37 2.29
C ILE A 287 45.50 -13.33 3.69
N ARG A 288 45.89 -14.29 4.54
CA ARG A 288 45.93 -14.12 6.01
C ARG A 288 47.31 -13.63 6.42
N HIS A 289 47.41 -12.60 7.27
CA HIS A 289 48.38 -12.53 8.38
C HIS A 289 48.15 -11.29 9.28
N ILE A 290 48.37 -11.50 10.59
CA ILE A 290 48.76 -10.52 11.65
C ILE A 290 47.63 -9.65 12.26
N GLU A 291 47.45 -9.52 13.59
CA GLU A 291 47.91 -10.25 14.82
C GLU A 291 46.91 -9.93 15.97
N GLY A 292 46.93 -10.44 17.22
CA GLY A 292 47.81 -11.36 17.95
C GLY A 292 47.59 -11.20 19.48
N VAL A 293 47.10 -12.24 20.17
CA VAL A 293 47.15 -12.52 21.63
C VAL A 293 46.99 -14.03 21.80
#